data_AF-A0A952TYL8-F1
#
_entry.id   AF-A0A952TYL8-F1
#
_cell.length_a   1.000
_cell.length_b   1.000
_cell.length_c   1.000
_cell.angle_alpha   90.00
_cell.angle_beta   90.00
_cell.angle_gamma   90.00
#
_symmetry.space_group_name_H-M   'P 1'
#
loop_
_entity.id
_entity.type
_entity.pdbx_description
1 polymer ?
#
loop_
_entity_poly.entity_id
_entity_poly.type
_entity_poly.pdbx_seq_one_letter_code
_entity_poly.pdbx_strand_id
1 'polypeptide(L)'
;MATEKATPKKTAKSSKPAASKRTATSPAVSEAASVDMAAVGKWSFLVGLTLAAVLGVLPSTQLNPVVTDWARYILMLLGLVGGVLFINKAEENSFIILSIGLALFGNSLGAIPQIGTYLSGINGALVFFLGFAVIGVVVRNIISWFTR
;
A
#
# COMPACT_ATOMS: atom_id res chain seq x y z
N MET A 1 -66.28 30.24 -8.45
CA MET A 1 -65.17 29.66 -7.67
C MET A 1 -64.11 30.74 -7.54
N ALA A 2 -64.25 31.55 -6.48
CA ALA A 2 -63.34 31.57 -5.33
C ALA A 2 -62.08 32.43 -5.64
N THR A 3 -62.13 33.74 -5.37
CA THR A 3 -61.59 34.43 -4.15
C THR A 3 -60.05 34.49 -4.15
N GLU A 4 -59.31 35.55 -3.82
CA GLU A 4 -59.60 36.85 -3.22
C GLU A 4 -58.25 37.60 -3.01
N LYS A 5 -58.24 38.92 -3.27
CA LYS A 5 -57.45 40.04 -2.66
C LYS A 5 -55.91 39.92 -2.50
N ALA A 6 -55.12 40.81 -3.11
CA ALA A 6 -54.80 42.19 -2.68
C ALA A 6 -53.87 42.30 -1.44
N THR A 7 -52.65 42.81 -1.72
CA THR A 7 -51.65 43.61 -0.93
C THR A 7 -52.16 44.45 0.26
N PRO A 8 -51.33 45.17 1.08
CA PRO A 8 -49.87 45.11 1.43
C PRO A 8 -49.62 45.36 2.97
N LYS A 9 -48.39 45.80 3.34
CA LYS A 9 -48.02 46.79 4.40
C LYS A 9 -47.35 46.32 5.73
N LYS A 10 -46.10 46.79 5.86
CA LYS A 10 -45.52 47.65 6.94
C LYS A 10 -45.00 47.07 8.29
N THR A 11 -43.71 47.39 8.50
CA THR A 11 -43.05 47.98 9.69
C THR A 11 -42.68 47.15 10.93
N ALA A 12 -41.37 46.94 11.06
CA ALA A 12 -40.46 47.49 12.09
C ALA A 12 -40.72 47.25 13.60
N LYS A 13 -39.77 46.54 14.23
CA LYS A 13 -39.22 46.77 15.60
C LYS A 13 -37.98 45.86 15.77
N SER A 14 -36.74 46.35 15.77
CA SER A 14 -36.00 46.97 16.88
C SER A 14 -36.11 46.23 18.21
N SER A 15 -35.03 45.55 18.64
CA SER A 15 -34.37 45.84 19.93
C SER A 15 -33.16 44.94 20.25
N LYS A 16 -31.99 45.59 20.28
CA LYS A 16 -30.86 45.49 21.23
C LYS A 16 -29.84 44.32 21.22
N PRO A 17 -28.55 44.65 21.53
CA PRO A 17 -27.37 43.78 21.41
C PRO A 17 -26.91 43.22 22.77
N ALA A 18 -26.14 42.13 22.75
CA ALA A 18 -25.23 41.79 23.85
C ALA A 18 -24.13 40.84 23.37
N ALA A 19 -22.90 41.23 23.66
CA ALA A 19 -21.69 40.48 23.41
C ALA A 19 -21.72 39.09 24.08
N SER A 20 -21.34 38.05 23.34
CA SER A 20 -20.78 36.84 23.92
C SER A 20 -19.40 36.62 23.32
N LYS A 21 -18.41 37.24 23.98
CA LYS A 21 -17.04 36.74 24.03
C LYS A 21 -17.11 35.25 24.35
N ARG A 22 -16.62 34.39 23.45
CA ARG A 22 -15.94 33.14 23.76
C ARG A 22 -15.32 32.59 22.48
N THR A 23 -14.04 32.93 22.34
CA THR A 23 -13.01 31.97 21.94
C THR A 23 -13.43 30.55 22.30
N ALA A 24 -13.75 29.76 21.28
CA ALA A 24 -13.81 28.32 21.37
C ALA A 24 -13.35 27.78 20.01
N THR A 25 -12.03 27.70 19.91
CA THR A 25 -11.35 26.50 19.39
C THR A 25 -11.80 26.07 18.00
N SER A 26 -11.01 26.45 16.98
CA SER A 26 -10.80 25.57 15.84
C SER A 26 -10.68 24.13 16.34
N PRO A 27 -11.44 23.15 15.80
CA PRO A 27 -11.06 21.76 15.91
C PRO A 27 -9.88 21.53 14.97
N ALA A 28 -8.76 22.19 15.27
CA ALA A 28 -7.43 21.90 14.76
C ALA A 28 -6.66 21.11 15.84
N VAL A 29 -7.39 20.26 16.57
CA VAL A 29 -6.81 19.35 17.56
C VAL A 29 -6.97 17.93 17.04
N SER A 30 -5.82 17.33 16.70
CA SER A 30 -5.54 15.90 16.57
C SER A 30 -5.44 15.27 15.17
N GLU A 31 -5.21 16.04 14.10
CA GLU A 31 -4.76 15.49 12.81
C GLU A 31 -3.23 15.48 12.71
N ALA A 32 -2.57 14.92 13.72
CA ALA A 32 -1.14 14.69 13.71
C ALA A 32 -0.86 13.31 14.30
N ALA A 33 -0.45 12.40 13.42
CA ALA A 33 0.06 11.06 13.71
C ALA A 33 -0.97 9.97 14.08
N SER A 34 -2.08 9.85 13.35
CA SER A 34 -2.56 8.48 13.09
C SER A 34 -1.59 7.85 12.09
N VAL A 35 -0.81 6.87 12.55
CA VAL A 35 -0.02 6.04 11.63
C VAL A 35 -1.02 5.33 10.74
N ASP A 36 -1.17 5.82 9.51
CA ASP A 36 -2.03 5.19 8.53
C ASP A 36 -1.44 3.83 8.18
N MET A 37 -2.04 2.77 8.72
CA MET A 37 -1.61 1.40 8.51
C MET A 37 -1.61 1.04 7.02
N ALA A 38 -2.52 1.61 6.22
CA ALA A 38 -2.52 1.40 4.78
C ALA A 38 -1.27 2.03 4.13
N ALA A 39 -0.87 3.23 4.58
CA ALA A 39 0.36 3.86 4.14
C ALA A 39 1.58 3.01 4.56
N VAL A 40 1.63 2.49 5.79
CA VAL A 40 2.75 1.65 6.26
C VAL A 40 2.88 0.38 5.42
N GLY A 41 1.77 -0.27 5.06
CA GLY A 41 1.80 -1.45 4.18
C GLY A 41 2.35 -1.13 2.80
N LYS A 42 1.87 -0.03 2.21
CA LYS A 42 2.34 0.44 0.91
C LYS A 42 3.83 0.77 0.90
N TRP A 43 4.31 1.48 1.92
CA TRP A 43 5.73 1.81 2.05
C TRP A 43 6.57 0.56 2.31
N SER A 44 6.11 -0.37 3.14
CA SER A 44 6.82 -1.63 3.42
C SER A 44 6.97 -2.49 2.16
N PHE A 45 5.90 -2.60 1.37
CA PHE A 45 5.92 -3.33 0.10
C PHE A 45 6.86 -2.66 -0.91
N LEU A 46 6.78 -1.34 -1.07
CA LEU A 46 7.60 -0.60 -2.03
C LEU A 46 9.10 -0.64 -1.66
N VAL A 47 9.43 -0.51 -0.38
CA VAL A 47 10.81 -0.62 0.12
C VAL A 47 11.32 -2.04 -0.09
N GLY A 48 10.52 -3.07 0.22
CA GLY A 48 10.89 -4.47 0.01
C GLY A 48 11.13 -4.80 -1.47
N LEU A 49 10.25 -4.32 -2.36
CA LEU A 49 10.37 -4.49 -3.80
C LEU A 49 11.63 -3.80 -4.34
N THR A 50 11.89 -2.58 -3.89
CA THR A 50 13.08 -1.81 -4.29
C THR A 50 14.34 -2.52 -3.81
N LEU A 51 14.36 -2.98 -2.56
CA LEU A 51 15.47 -3.72 -1.99
C LEU A 51 15.72 -5.04 -2.74
N ALA A 52 14.66 -5.73 -3.15
CA ALA A 52 14.76 -6.95 -3.95
C ALA A 52 15.41 -6.67 -5.31
N ALA A 53 15.02 -5.59 -5.99
CA ALA A 53 15.63 -5.19 -7.24
C ALA A 53 17.13 -4.89 -7.07
N VAL A 54 17.50 -4.13 -6.03
CA VAL A 54 18.91 -3.79 -5.74
C VAL A 54 19.74 -5.04 -5.43
N LEU A 55 19.23 -5.94 -4.58
CA LEU A 55 19.92 -7.19 -4.24
C LEU A 55 20.06 -8.13 -5.43
N GLY A 56 19.11 -8.10 -6.37
CA GLY A 56 19.17 -8.91 -7.58
C GLY A 56 20.14 -8.37 -8.65
N VAL A 57 20.41 -7.06 -8.67
CA VAL A 57 21.46 -6.46 -9.53
C VAL A 57 22.85 -6.85 -9.04
N LEU A 58 23.05 -6.93 -7.72
CA LEU A 58 24.35 -7.26 -7.13
C LEU A 58 24.63 -8.76 -7.31
N PRO A 59 25.68 -9.16 -8.05
CA PRO A 59 26.03 -10.56 -8.19
C PRO A 59 26.29 -11.15 -6.80
N SER A 60 25.58 -12.22 -6.44
CA SER A 60 25.78 -12.93 -5.17
C SER A 60 27.20 -13.46 -4.96
N THR A 61 28.03 -13.44 -6.01
CA THR A 61 29.45 -13.78 -6.00
C THR A 61 30.34 -12.68 -5.42
N GLN A 62 29.89 -11.42 -5.35
CA GLN A 62 30.66 -10.30 -4.81
C GLN A 62 30.26 -9.91 -3.39
N LEU A 63 29.12 -10.40 -2.90
CA LEU A 63 28.66 -10.14 -1.55
C LEU A 63 29.16 -11.25 -0.61
N ASN A 64 29.56 -10.85 0.60
CA ASN A 64 29.90 -11.80 1.65
C ASN A 64 28.70 -12.74 1.89
N PRO A 65 28.87 -14.07 2.01
CA PRO A 65 27.77 -15.01 2.17
C PRO A 65 26.88 -14.68 3.39
N VAL A 66 27.49 -14.23 4.49
CA VAL A 66 26.75 -13.77 5.68
C VAL A 66 25.82 -12.60 5.34
N VAL A 67 26.30 -11.72 4.46
CA VAL A 67 25.56 -10.54 3.97
C VAL A 67 24.48 -10.91 2.93
N THR A 68 24.44 -12.16 2.48
CA THR A 68 23.44 -12.58 1.51
C THR A 68 22.25 -13.23 2.21
N ASP A 69 22.50 -13.98 3.29
CA ASP A 69 21.47 -14.71 4.02
C ASP A 69 20.58 -13.79 4.87
N TRP A 70 21.16 -12.86 5.63
CA TRP A 70 20.38 -11.86 6.38
C TRP A 70 19.47 -11.01 5.49
N ALA A 71 19.90 -10.69 4.26
CA ALA A 71 19.16 -9.88 3.31
C ALA A 71 17.98 -10.67 2.75
N ARG A 72 18.15 -11.98 2.49
CA ARG A 72 17.06 -12.89 2.13
C ARG A 72 16.01 -12.99 3.23
N TYR A 73 16.41 -13.09 4.50
CA TYR A 73 15.46 -13.12 5.63
C TYR A 73 14.66 -11.82 5.74
N ILE A 74 15.32 -10.67 5.60
CA ILE A 74 14.66 -9.36 5.59
C ILE A 74 13.69 -9.28 4.40
N LEU A 75 14.11 -9.68 3.19
CA LEU A 75 13.26 -9.69 2.00
C LEU A 75 12.03 -10.58 2.19
N MET A 76 12.23 -11.76 2.76
CA MET A 76 11.16 -12.70 3.07
C MET A 76 10.15 -12.08 4.04
N LEU A 77 10.64 -11.44 5.11
CA LEU A 77 9.79 -10.81 6.12
C LEU A 77 9.02 -9.62 5.54
N LEU A 78 9.69 -8.75 4.78
CA LEU A 78 9.06 -7.62 4.09
C LEU A 78 8.07 -8.10 3.03
N GLY A 79 8.37 -9.18 2.31
CA GLY A 79 7.47 -9.80 1.34
C GLY A 79 6.20 -10.27 2.02
N LEU A 80 6.33 -11.03 3.11
CA LEU A 80 5.18 -11.55 3.85
C LEU A 80 4.32 -10.43 4.44
N VAL A 81 4.93 -9.47 5.15
CA VAL A 81 4.21 -8.34 5.77
C VAL A 81 3.59 -7.45 4.70
N GLY A 82 4.35 -7.12 3.66
CA GLY A 82 3.86 -6.34 2.51
C GLY A 82 2.69 -7.02 1.82
N GLY A 83 2.76 -8.33 1.60
CA GLY A 83 1.68 -9.10 0.98
C GLY A 83 0.38 -9.09 1.79
N VAL A 84 0.47 -9.30 3.10
CA VAL A 84 -0.71 -9.29 3.98
C VAL A 84 -1.34 -7.90 4.05
N LEU A 85 -0.52 -6.85 4.19
CA LEU A 85 -0.99 -5.52 4.60
C LEU A 85 -1.30 -4.58 3.42
N PHE A 86 -0.55 -4.67 2.32
CA PHE A 86 -0.70 -3.76 1.18
C PHE A 86 -1.79 -4.19 0.20
N ILE A 87 -1.91 -5.50 -0.05
CA ILE A 87 -2.73 -5.98 -1.17
C ILE A 87 -4.21 -5.87 -0.82
N ASN A 88 -4.91 -5.06 -1.61
CA ASN A 88 -6.34 -4.89 -1.52
C ASN A 88 -7.05 -6.11 -2.13
N LYS A 89 -8.17 -6.55 -1.53
CA LYS A 89 -8.93 -7.72 -1.99
C LYS A 89 -9.37 -7.61 -3.45
N ALA A 90 -9.62 -6.38 -3.93
CA ALA A 90 -9.99 -6.13 -5.32
C ALA A 90 -8.85 -6.37 -6.32
N GLU A 91 -7.59 -6.32 -5.87
CA GLU A 91 -6.40 -6.38 -6.73
C GLU A 91 -5.61 -7.69 -6.56
N GLU A 92 -6.01 -8.56 -5.63
CA GLU A 92 -5.34 -9.84 -5.33
C GLU A 92 -5.15 -10.71 -6.58
N ASN A 93 -6.19 -10.85 -7.41
CA ASN A 93 -6.11 -11.65 -8.64
C ASN A 93 -5.09 -11.11 -9.63
N SER A 94 -5.11 -9.79 -9.88
CA SER A 94 -4.17 -9.13 -10.79
C SER A 94 -2.73 -9.26 -10.28
N PHE A 95 -2.52 -9.14 -8.97
CA PHE A 95 -1.23 -9.31 -8.34
C PHE A 95 -0.68 -10.74 -8.48
N ILE A 96 -1.52 -11.75 -8.23
CA ILE A 96 -1.13 -13.16 -8.36
C ILE A 96 -0.76 -13.47 -9.82
N ILE A 97 -1.58 -13.03 -10.79
CA ILE A 97 -1.29 -13.20 -12.21
C ILE A 97 0.05 -12.53 -12.58
N LEU A 98 0.29 -11.30 -12.11
CA LEU A 98 1.55 -10.59 -12.33
C LEU A 98 2.75 -11.39 -11.77
N SER A 99 2.62 -11.90 -10.54
CA SER A 99 3.69 -12.66 -9.88
C SER A 99 4.04 -13.95 -10.63
N ILE A 100 3.03 -14.65 -11.15
CA ILE A 100 3.22 -15.87 -11.96
C ILE A 100 3.85 -15.50 -13.30
N GLY A 101 3.36 -14.42 -13.95
CA GLY A 101 3.94 -13.91 -15.20
C GLY A 101 5.42 -13.58 -15.05
N LEU A 102 5.80 -12.91 -13.96
CA LEU A 102 7.19 -12.60 -13.66
C LEU A 102 8.03 -13.85 -13.39
N ALA A 103 7.48 -14.83 -12.66
CA ALA A 103 8.15 -16.11 -12.42
C ALA A 103 8.45 -16.86 -13.72
N LEU A 104 7.49 -16.89 -14.65
CA LEU A 104 7.66 -17.53 -15.96
C LEU A 104 8.64 -16.76 -16.86
N PHE A 105 8.62 -15.43 -16.79
CA PHE A 105 9.49 -14.59 -17.61
C PHE A 105 10.98 -14.90 -17.35
N GLY A 106 11.35 -15.22 -16.10
CA GLY A 106 12.73 -15.50 -15.65
C GLY A 106 13.56 -16.40 -16.57
N ASN A 107 12.97 -17.48 -17.09
CA ASN A 107 13.66 -18.44 -17.95
C ASN A 107 14.09 -17.83 -19.29
N SER A 108 13.43 -16.75 -19.75
CA SER A 108 13.73 -16.08 -21.01
C SER A 108 14.86 -15.05 -20.87
N LEU A 109 15.07 -14.46 -19.70
CA LEU A 109 16.09 -13.40 -19.50
C LEU A 109 17.52 -13.96 -19.52
N GLY A 110 17.71 -15.23 -19.14
CA GLY A 110 19.02 -15.88 -19.14
C GLY A 110 19.61 -16.10 -20.54
N ALA A 111 18.81 -15.99 -21.60
CA ALA A 111 19.25 -16.19 -22.98
C ALA A 111 20.03 -15.00 -23.57
N ILE A 112 20.08 -13.86 -22.87
CA ILE A 112 20.75 -12.63 -23.36
C ILE A 112 22.20 -12.59 -22.84
N PRO A 113 23.22 -12.60 -23.72
CA PRO A 113 24.63 -12.48 -23.32
C PRO A 113 24.92 -11.16 -22.58
N GLN A 114 25.86 -11.18 -21.64
CA GLN A 114 26.29 -10.06 -20.77
C GLN A 114 25.25 -9.49 -19.79
N ILE A 115 24.01 -9.28 -20.22
CA ILE A 115 22.96 -8.61 -19.43
C ILE A 115 22.05 -9.62 -18.74
N GLY A 116 21.92 -10.83 -19.29
CA GLY A 116 21.02 -11.88 -18.78
C GLY A 116 21.29 -12.27 -17.34
N THR A 117 22.55 -12.23 -16.88
CA THR A 117 22.90 -12.53 -15.48
C THR A 117 22.29 -11.53 -14.49
N TYR A 118 22.39 -10.23 -14.79
CA TYR A 118 21.83 -9.18 -13.93
C TYR A 118 20.30 -9.21 -13.94
N LEU A 119 19.72 -9.35 -15.13
CA LEU A 119 18.28 -9.44 -15.31
C LEU A 119 17.69 -10.68 -14.63
N SER A 120 18.36 -11.83 -14.74
CA SER A 120 17.98 -13.06 -14.05
C SER A 120 18.11 -12.92 -12.52
N GLY A 121 19.12 -12.21 -12.04
CA GLY A 121 19.30 -11.94 -10.61
C GLY A 121 18.16 -11.07 -10.04
N ILE A 122 17.83 -9.96 -10.73
CA ILE A 122 16.67 -9.11 -10.41
C ILE A 122 15.40 -9.95 -10.41
N ASN A 123 15.16 -10.71 -11.47
CA ASN A 123 13.96 -11.51 -11.58
C ASN A 123 13.87 -12.54 -10.45
N GLY A 124 14.97 -13.23 -10.13
CA GLY A 124 15.02 -14.19 -9.03
C GLY A 124 14.70 -13.55 -7.68
N ALA A 125 15.28 -12.39 -7.37
CA ALA A 125 15.02 -11.68 -6.12
C ALA A 125 13.57 -11.16 -6.05
N LEU A 126 13.04 -10.64 -7.15
CA LEU A 126 11.64 -10.20 -7.23
C LEU A 126 10.66 -11.36 -7.07
N VAL A 127 10.91 -12.48 -7.75
CA VAL A 127 10.06 -13.68 -7.66
C VAL A 127 10.11 -14.26 -6.24
N PHE A 128 11.27 -14.28 -5.60
CA PHE A 128 11.40 -14.69 -4.20
C PHE A 128 10.57 -13.79 -3.27
N PHE A 129 10.73 -12.48 -3.38
CA PHE A 129 9.96 -11.50 -2.60
C PHE A 129 8.45 -11.62 -2.84
N LEU A 130 8.03 -11.64 -4.10
CA LEU A 130 6.62 -11.78 -4.50
C LEU A 130 6.05 -13.12 -4.09
N GLY A 131 6.83 -14.20 -4.10
CA GLY A 131 6.42 -15.51 -3.62
C GLY A 131 5.97 -15.47 -2.16
N PHE A 132 6.77 -14.86 -1.29
CA PHE A 132 6.37 -14.65 0.12
C PHE A 132 5.20 -13.68 0.27
N ALA A 133 5.12 -12.65 -0.57
CA ALA A 133 3.96 -11.76 -0.57
C ALA A 133 2.67 -12.50 -0.94
N VAL A 134 2.69 -13.36 -1.97
CA VAL A 134 1.56 -14.21 -2.36
C VAL A 134 1.19 -15.17 -1.24
N ILE A 135 2.17 -15.79 -0.57
CA ILE A 135 1.91 -16.64 0.60
C ILE A 135 1.17 -15.83 1.68
N GLY A 136 1.59 -14.60 1.96
CA GLY A 136 0.92 -13.71 2.91
C GLY A 136 -0.55 -13.46 2.55
N VAL A 137 -0.82 -13.15 1.27
CA VAL A 137 -2.19 -12.96 0.76
C VAL A 137 -3.03 -14.23 0.94
N VAL A 138 -2.50 -15.38 0.54
CA VAL A 138 -3.21 -16.67 0.61
C VAL A 138 -3.54 -17.02 2.07
N VAL A 139 -2.59 -16.88 2.99
CA VAL A 139 -2.81 -17.13 4.41
C VAL A 139 -3.90 -16.21 4.97
N ARG A 140 -3.82 -14.90 4.67
CA ARG A 140 -4.86 -13.94 5.06
C ARG A 140 -6.23 -14.34 4.52
N ASN A 141 -6.30 -14.77 3.26
CA ASN A 141 -7.55 -15.16 2.63
C ASN A 141 -8.16 -16.40 3.31
N ILE A 142 -7.35 -17.42 3.59
CA ILE A 142 -7.77 -18.64 4.32
C ILE A 142 -8.30 -18.28 5.71
N ILE A 143 -7.58 -17.46 6.49
CA ILE A 143 -8.03 -17.04 7.82
C ILE A 143 -9.38 -16.31 7.73
N SER A 144 -9.55 -15.47 6.72
CA SER A 144 -10.79 -14.71 6.50
C SER A 144 -11.99 -15.61 6.14
N TRP A 145 -11.74 -16.80 5.60
CA TRP A 145 -12.78 -17.79 5.30
C TRP A 145 -13.31 -18.48 6.57
N PHE A 146 -12.43 -18.78 7.53
CA PHE A 146 -12.82 -19.40 8.80
C PHE A 146 -13.41 -18.44 9.83
N THR A 147 -13.19 -17.13 9.67
CA THR A 147 -13.66 -16.10 10.62
C THR A 147 -14.95 -15.40 10.17
N ARG A 148 -15.53 -15.81 9.04
CA ARG A 148 -16.86 -15.42 8.57
C ARG A 148 -17.89 -16.45 8.96
#